data_AF-A0A2M7IW54-F1
#
_entry.id   AF-A0A2M7IW54-F1
#
_cell.length_a   1.000
_cell.length_b   1.000
_cell.length_c   1.000
_cell.angle_alpha   90.00
_cell.angle_beta   90.00
_cell.angle_gamma   90.00
#
_symmetry.space_group_name_H-M   'P 1'
#
loop_
_entity.id
_entity.type
_entity.pdbx_description
1 polymer ?
#
loop_
_entity_poly.entity_id
_entity_poly.type
_entity_poly.pdbx_seq_one_letter_code
_entity_poly.pdbx_strand_id
1 'polypeptide(L)'
;MRKIFLLLIFVFTSVVRLSAQTQIEITGDITTNTTWASDKTYLMNGFVHVLDGATLTIEAGTTVYGKIGTKASLIIRKGGKLNAIGTATSPIVFPSEYTKPGSLQEPAAGDWGGIILLGKAPINVTSGSGQIEGTGDLNDTYGGTDPNDNSGTLKYVRIEFPGVAFAKDNEINGLTFGGVGAGTTIDYIQVAYSGDDSFEWFGGTVNCKHLIAYAGTDDDFDTDFGFQGKLQFLLGVRDPLVADQAGTSNGFESDNDGTGSLNSPRTSPTWWNVTLIGPKATPSSTIDSKYTYGMHLRRSSQNKISNTLIVGWP
;
A
#
# COMPACT_ATOMS: atom_id res chain seq x y z
N MET A 1 19.90 -67.74 -19.13
CA MET A 1 20.24 -66.87 -17.98
C MET A 1 19.68 -65.48 -18.21
N ARG A 2 18.54 -65.13 -17.61
CA ARG A 2 18.06 -63.73 -17.52
C ARG A 2 17.55 -63.52 -16.10
N LYS A 3 18.32 -62.76 -15.31
CA LYS A 3 17.97 -62.37 -13.94
C LYS A 3 17.01 -61.18 -14.03
N ILE A 4 15.79 -61.36 -13.54
CA ILE A 4 14.83 -60.26 -13.35
C ILE A 4 15.18 -59.60 -12.01
N PHE A 5 15.58 -58.34 -12.06
CA PHE A 5 15.74 -57.48 -10.88
C PHE A 5 14.40 -56.80 -10.61
N LEU A 6 13.77 -57.12 -9.47
CA LEU A 6 12.63 -56.35 -8.97
C LEU A 6 13.18 -55.09 -8.28
N LEU A 7 12.91 -53.93 -8.84
CA LEU A 7 13.17 -52.64 -8.21
C LEU A 7 11.94 -52.26 -7.35
N LEU A 8 12.08 -52.36 -6.04
CA LEU A 8 11.08 -51.84 -5.08
C LEU A 8 11.20 -50.31 -5.02
N ILE A 9 10.26 -49.61 -5.64
CA ILE A 9 10.10 -48.17 -5.49
C ILE A 9 9.33 -47.91 -4.20
N PHE A 10 10.02 -47.41 -3.17
CA PHE A 10 9.37 -46.82 -2.01
C PHE A 10 8.84 -45.44 -2.38
N VAL A 11 7.54 -45.33 -2.63
CA VAL A 11 6.86 -44.04 -2.73
C VAL A 11 6.66 -43.51 -1.31
N PHE A 12 7.52 -42.60 -0.87
CA PHE A 12 7.27 -41.78 0.31
C PHE A 12 6.19 -40.76 -0.05
N THR A 13 4.92 -41.09 0.18
CA THR A 13 3.86 -40.07 0.22
C THR A 13 4.02 -39.29 1.51
N SER A 14 4.72 -38.16 1.46
CA SER A 14 4.67 -37.16 2.52
C SER A 14 3.25 -36.58 2.53
N VAL A 15 2.42 -37.07 3.45
CA VAL A 15 1.13 -36.45 3.76
C VAL A 15 1.45 -35.13 4.47
N VAL A 16 1.53 -34.05 3.72
CA VAL A 16 1.53 -32.70 4.30
C VAL A 16 0.12 -32.50 4.86
N ARG A 17 -0.02 -32.66 6.18
CA ARG A 17 -1.25 -32.24 6.85
C ARG A 17 -1.26 -30.71 6.83
N LEU A 18 -2.05 -30.13 5.93
CA LEU A 18 -2.49 -28.74 6.12
C LEU A 18 -3.37 -28.73 7.37
N SER A 19 -2.79 -28.38 8.52
CA SER A 19 -3.59 -27.88 9.62
C SER A 19 -4.04 -26.48 9.23
N ALA A 20 -5.34 -26.18 9.35
CA ALA A 20 -5.79 -24.80 9.33
C ALA A 20 -5.01 -24.03 10.41
N GLN A 21 -4.34 -22.94 10.03
CA GLN A 21 -3.71 -22.05 10.99
C GLN A 21 -4.80 -21.44 11.88
N THR A 22 -4.54 -21.31 13.17
CA THR A 22 -5.45 -20.61 14.08
C THR A 22 -5.62 -19.16 13.61
N GLN A 23 -6.87 -18.73 13.43
CA GLN A 23 -7.18 -17.33 13.13
C GLN A 23 -7.37 -16.54 14.42
N ILE A 24 -6.73 -15.38 14.52
CA ILE A 24 -6.90 -14.42 15.61
C ILE A 24 -7.61 -13.18 15.08
N GLU A 25 -8.77 -12.85 15.66
CA GLU A 25 -9.45 -11.59 15.37
C GLU A 25 -8.78 -10.45 16.14
N ILE A 26 -8.52 -9.33 15.46
CA ILE A 26 -7.87 -8.15 16.00
C ILE A 26 -8.81 -6.95 15.84
N THR A 27 -8.97 -6.18 16.92
CA THR A 27 -9.82 -4.99 16.97
C THR A 27 -9.15 -3.91 17.82
N GLY A 28 -9.30 -2.64 17.44
CA GLY A 28 -8.94 -1.51 18.30
C GLY A 28 -7.43 -1.31 18.47
N ASP A 29 -7.05 -0.77 19.63
CA ASP A 29 -5.73 -0.17 19.81
C ASP A 29 -4.67 -1.15 20.35
N ILE A 30 -3.51 -1.14 19.71
CA ILE A 30 -2.27 -1.76 20.15
C ILE A 30 -1.48 -0.71 20.93
N THR A 31 -1.52 -0.84 22.26
CA THR A 31 -0.90 0.10 23.22
C THR A 31 0.45 -0.38 23.76
N THR A 32 0.82 -1.63 23.48
CA THR A 32 2.09 -2.22 23.90
C THR A 32 2.69 -3.04 22.77
N ASN A 33 4.00 -3.29 22.84
CA ASN A 33 4.69 -4.08 21.84
C ASN A 33 4.02 -5.43 21.64
N THR A 34 3.62 -5.71 20.40
CA THR A 34 2.82 -6.87 20.02
C THR A 34 3.47 -7.54 18.82
N THR A 35 3.45 -8.88 18.83
CA THR A 35 3.95 -9.68 17.70
C THR A 35 2.80 -10.47 17.08
N TRP A 36 2.65 -10.37 15.77
CA TRP A 36 1.84 -11.25 14.95
C TRP A 36 2.74 -12.33 14.35
N ALA A 37 2.53 -13.57 14.82
CA ALA A 37 3.36 -14.71 14.53
C ALA A 37 2.89 -15.45 13.27
N SER A 38 3.86 -15.99 12.53
CA SER A 38 3.65 -16.65 11.23
C SER A 38 2.95 -18.01 11.30
N ASP A 39 2.77 -18.57 12.50
CA ASP A 39 2.02 -19.80 12.75
C ASP A 39 0.49 -19.59 12.83
N LYS A 40 0.05 -18.33 12.74
CA LYS A 40 -1.36 -17.91 12.81
C LYS A 40 -1.72 -17.08 11.58
N THR A 41 -3.03 -16.97 11.36
CA THR A 41 -3.59 -15.91 10.52
C THR A 41 -4.27 -14.87 11.39
N TYR A 42 -4.36 -13.65 10.89
CA TYR A 42 -4.99 -12.54 11.59
C TYR A 42 -6.18 -12.02 10.79
N LEU A 43 -7.24 -11.57 11.46
CA LEU A 43 -8.39 -10.92 10.85
C LEU A 43 -8.61 -9.57 11.54
N MET A 44 -8.28 -8.49 10.85
CA MET A 44 -8.57 -7.14 11.32
C MET A 44 -10.07 -6.86 11.16
N ASN A 45 -10.74 -6.49 12.24
CA ASN A 45 -12.14 -6.13 12.27
C ASN A 45 -12.26 -4.65 12.67
N GLY A 46 -12.56 -3.80 11.68
CA GLY A 46 -12.49 -2.35 11.82
C GLY A 46 -11.06 -1.82 11.90
N PHE A 47 -10.91 -0.58 12.37
CA PHE A 47 -9.61 0.05 12.51
C PHE A 47 -8.79 -0.59 13.63
N VAL A 48 -7.52 -0.86 13.31
CA VAL A 48 -6.51 -1.32 14.26
C VAL A 48 -5.42 -0.26 14.33
N HIS A 49 -5.30 0.41 15.48
CA HIS A 49 -4.30 1.47 15.66
C HIS A 49 -3.07 0.93 16.37
N VAL A 50 -1.88 1.30 15.92
CA VAL A 50 -0.65 1.17 16.72
C VAL A 50 -0.34 2.54 17.29
N LEU A 51 -0.44 2.67 18.62
CA LEU A 51 -0.32 3.94 19.32
C LEU A 51 1.13 4.30 19.65
N ASP A 52 1.33 5.55 20.09
CA ASP A 52 2.63 6.06 20.53
C ASP A 52 3.29 5.14 21.57
N GLY A 53 4.58 4.87 21.36
CA GLY A 53 5.38 3.99 22.21
C GLY A 53 5.19 2.48 21.95
N ALA A 54 4.19 2.07 21.16
CA ALA A 54 3.97 0.68 20.78
C ALA A 54 4.64 0.35 19.44
N THR A 55 5.13 -0.89 19.32
CA THR A 55 5.60 -1.47 18.06
C THR A 55 4.80 -2.72 17.75
N LEU A 56 4.16 -2.75 16.58
CA LEU A 56 3.63 -3.98 15.99
C LEU A 56 4.73 -4.63 15.16
N THR A 57 5.11 -5.86 15.51
CA THR A 57 6.00 -6.71 14.71
C THR A 57 5.18 -7.79 14.03
N ILE A 58 5.34 -7.94 12.71
CA ILE A 58 4.68 -9.00 11.93
C ILE A 58 5.77 -9.88 11.34
N GLU A 59 5.73 -11.16 11.67
CA GLU A 59 6.72 -12.13 11.20
C GLU A 59 6.56 -12.44 9.71
N ALA A 60 7.67 -12.77 9.04
CA ALA A 60 7.66 -13.17 7.64
C ALA A 60 6.72 -14.37 7.39
N GLY A 61 5.97 -14.32 6.28
CA GLY A 61 4.99 -15.37 5.93
C GLY A 61 3.62 -15.23 6.62
N THR A 62 3.43 -14.23 7.50
CA THR A 62 2.13 -13.98 8.13
C THR A 62 1.10 -13.49 7.11
N THR A 63 -0.13 -13.99 7.22
CA THR A 63 -1.30 -13.49 6.47
C THR A 63 -2.25 -12.73 7.40
N VAL A 64 -2.62 -11.52 7.01
CA VAL A 64 -3.50 -10.61 7.77
C VAL A 64 -4.67 -10.17 6.91
N TYR A 65 -5.84 -10.74 7.15
CA TYR A 65 -7.06 -10.42 6.39
C TYR A 65 -7.72 -9.13 6.89
N GLY A 66 -8.26 -8.33 5.98
CA GLY A 66 -9.24 -7.28 6.29
C GLY A 66 -10.67 -7.82 6.28
N LYS A 67 -11.42 -7.63 7.38
CA LYS A 67 -12.81 -8.11 7.49
C LYS A 67 -13.77 -7.24 6.67
N ILE A 68 -14.58 -7.90 5.84
CA ILE A 68 -15.49 -7.22 4.92
C ILE A 68 -16.57 -6.44 5.68
N GLY A 69 -16.94 -5.28 5.15
CA GLY A 69 -18.02 -4.44 5.69
C GLY A 69 -17.65 -3.69 6.97
N THR A 70 -16.40 -3.80 7.42
CA THR A 70 -15.92 -3.13 8.65
C THR A 70 -14.97 -1.97 8.37
N LYS A 71 -14.61 -1.75 7.10
CA LYS A 71 -13.55 -0.82 6.68
C LYS A 71 -12.24 -1.11 7.43
N ALA A 72 -11.89 -2.38 7.55
CA ALA A 72 -10.71 -2.77 8.31
C ALA A 72 -9.45 -2.08 7.76
N SER A 73 -8.67 -1.45 8.64
CA SER A 73 -7.46 -0.71 8.26
C SER A 73 -6.41 -0.83 9.36
N LEU A 74 -5.15 -0.92 8.96
CA LEU A 74 -4.02 -0.87 9.89
C LEU A 74 -3.45 0.56 9.92
N ILE A 75 -3.57 1.24 11.06
CA ILE A 75 -3.22 2.65 11.19
C ILE A 75 -2.10 2.80 12.21
N ILE A 76 -0.93 3.24 11.76
CA ILE A 76 0.23 3.48 12.61
C ILE A 76 0.25 4.97 12.97
N ARG A 77 -0.22 5.32 14.16
CA ARG A 77 -0.29 6.72 14.63
C ARG A 77 1.11 7.25 14.92
N LYS A 78 1.24 8.59 14.93
CA LYS A 78 2.48 9.28 15.29
C LYS A 78 3.12 8.70 16.55
N GLY A 79 4.35 8.21 16.41
CA GLY A 79 5.13 7.62 17.50
C GLY A 79 4.96 6.10 17.68
N GLY A 80 3.92 5.51 17.10
CA GLY A 80 3.79 4.07 16.91
C GLY A 80 4.70 3.58 15.79
N LYS A 81 4.99 2.27 15.77
CA LYS A 81 5.87 1.65 14.76
C LYS A 81 5.31 0.36 14.19
N LEU A 82 5.54 0.15 12.90
CA LEU A 82 5.27 -1.11 12.21
C LEU A 82 6.58 -1.74 11.73
N ASN A 83 6.89 -2.93 12.23
CA ASN A 83 7.97 -3.78 11.75
C ASN A 83 7.36 -4.99 11.03
N ALA A 84 7.01 -4.81 9.76
CA ALA A 84 6.51 -5.87 8.87
C ALA A 84 7.62 -6.27 7.90
N ILE A 85 8.43 -7.25 8.30
CA ILE A 85 9.65 -7.63 7.58
C ILE A 85 9.51 -9.06 7.06
N GLY A 86 8.94 -9.17 5.86
CA GLY A 86 8.88 -10.42 5.10
C GLY A 86 10.21 -10.76 4.43
N THR A 87 10.17 -11.80 3.59
CA THR A 87 11.28 -12.17 2.69
C THR A 87 10.74 -12.44 1.29
N ALA A 88 11.61 -12.48 0.28
CA ALA A 88 11.21 -12.81 -1.09
C ALA A 88 10.49 -14.18 -1.21
N THR A 89 10.84 -15.16 -0.37
CA THR A 89 10.22 -16.49 -0.35
C THR A 89 9.09 -16.63 0.67
N SER A 90 8.94 -15.66 1.56
CA SER A 90 7.91 -15.66 2.61
C SER A 90 7.47 -14.22 2.87
N PRO A 91 6.78 -13.59 1.89
CA PRO A 91 6.28 -12.23 2.06
C PRO A 91 5.20 -12.21 3.14
N ILE A 92 5.00 -11.04 3.75
CA ILE A 92 3.78 -10.78 4.54
C ILE A 92 2.69 -10.39 3.56
N VAL A 93 1.48 -10.94 3.72
CA VAL A 93 0.36 -10.70 2.81
C VAL A 93 -0.82 -10.13 3.59
N PHE A 94 -1.36 -9.01 3.11
CA PHE A 94 -2.59 -8.40 3.58
C PHE A 94 -3.67 -8.51 2.49
N PRO A 95 -4.46 -9.59 2.43
CA PRO A 95 -5.50 -9.76 1.42
C PRO A 95 -6.91 -9.46 1.95
N SER A 96 -7.85 -9.34 1.02
CA SER A 96 -9.29 -9.39 1.31
C SER A 96 -9.68 -10.69 2.04
N GLU A 97 -10.61 -10.60 2.99
CA GLU A 97 -11.21 -11.77 3.63
C GLU A 97 -11.89 -12.73 2.61
N TYR A 98 -12.36 -12.25 1.46
CA TYR A 98 -12.94 -13.11 0.43
C TYR A 98 -11.93 -14.02 -0.28
N THR A 99 -10.63 -13.82 -0.06
CA THR A 99 -9.60 -14.76 -0.53
C THR A 99 -9.50 -16.04 0.32
N LYS A 100 -10.22 -16.12 1.46
CA LYS A 100 -10.20 -17.31 2.33
C LYS A 100 -10.76 -18.55 1.61
N PRO A 101 -10.19 -19.75 1.88
CA PRO A 101 -10.75 -20.99 1.37
C PRO A 101 -12.23 -21.17 1.73
N GLY A 102 -13.05 -21.46 0.73
CA GLY A 102 -14.50 -21.65 0.92
C GLY A 102 -15.33 -20.36 0.90
N SER A 103 -14.74 -19.21 0.59
CA SER A 103 -15.52 -18.00 0.26
C SER A 103 -16.47 -18.28 -0.90
N LEU A 104 -17.69 -17.73 -0.82
CA LEU A 104 -18.69 -17.78 -1.89
C LEU A 104 -18.67 -16.52 -2.77
N GLN A 105 -17.82 -15.56 -2.44
CA GLN A 105 -17.65 -14.30 -3.16
C GLN A 105 -16.19 -14.17 -3.59
N GLU A 106 -15.98 -13.61 -4.78
CA GLU A 106 -14.66 -13.24 -5.27
C GLU A 106 -14.21 -11.92 -4.63
N PRO A 107 -12.91 -11.73 -4.36
CA PRO A 107 -12.40 -10.48 -3.84
C PRO A 107 -12.57 -9.34 -4.86
N ALA A 108 -12.82 -8.15 -4.36
CA ALA A 108 -12.98 -6.94 -5.16
C ALA A 108 -12.14 -5.79 -4.60
N ALA A 109 -11.79 -4.85 -5.47
CA ALA A 109 -11.11 -3.63 -5.08
C ALA A 109 -11.93 -2.89 -4.00
N GLY A 110 -11.27 -2.43 -2.93
CA GLY A 110 -11.92 -1.77 -1.79
C GLY A 110 -12.60 -2.68 -0.78
N ASP A 111 -12.31 -3.99 -0.79
CA ASP A 111 -12.82 -4.94 0.20
C ASP A 111 -12.42 -4.59 1.66
N TRP A 112 -11.27 -3.95 1.82
CA TRP A 112 -10.77 -3.40 3.09
C TRP A 112 -10.00 -2.10 2.83
N GLY A 113 -9.65 -1.38 3.90
CA GLY A 113 -9.10 -0.02 3.77
C GLY A 113 -7.68 0.00 3.24
N GLY A 114 -6.73 -0.57 3.97
CA GLY A 114 -5.32 -0.51 3.62
C GLY A 114 -4.43 -0.28 4.83
N ILE A 115 -3.22 0.19 4.58
CA ILE A 115 -2.24 0.50 5.63
C ILE A 115 -1.95 2.01 5.60
N ILE A 116 -2.06 2.67 6.76
CA ILE A 116 -1.80 4.10 6.91
C ILE A 116 -0.65 4.30 7.88
N LEU A 117 0.39 5.02 7.46
CA LEU A 117 1.51 5.43 8.30
C LEU A 117 1.44 6.93 8.58
N LEU A 118 1.30 7.32 9.84
CA LEU A 118 1.24 8.72 10.27
C LEU A 118 2.52 9.10 11.02
N GLY A 119 3.35 9.91 10.38
CA GLY A 119 4.65 10.35 10.88
C GLY A 119 4.69 11.81 11.33
N LYS A 120 5.87 12.21 11.79
CA LYS A 120 6.19 13.53 12.36
C LYS A 120 7.03 14.41 11.41
N ALA A 121 7.17 14.01 10.14
CA ALA A 121 7.94 14.77 9.16
C ALA A 121 7.19 15.99 8.62
N PRO A 122 7.90 16.99 8.09
CA PRO A 122 7.29 18.21 7.57
C PRO A 122 6.27 17.97 6.45
N ILE A 123 5.20 18.74 6.49
CA ILE A 123 4.15 18.86 5.47
C ILE A 123 3.88 20.34 5.23
N ASN A 124 3.15 20.69 4.17
CA ASN A 124 2.89 22.09 3.79
C ASN A 124 1.49 22.62 4.17
N VAL A 125 0.74 21.85 4.95
CA VAL A 125 -0.48 22.32 5.63
C VAL A 125 -0.09 23.43 6.61
N THR A 126 -0.80 24.55 6.61
CA THR A 126 -0.43 25.80 7.31
C THR A 126 -0.09 25.64 8.79
N SER A 127 -0.75 24.73 9.51
CA SER A 127 -0.50 24.42 10.93
C SER A 127 0.74 23.55 11.17
N GLY A 128 1.33 22.98 10.11
CA GLY A 128 2.34 21.94 10.18
C GLY A 128 1.79 20.56 10.58
N SER A 129 0.47 20.41 10.70
CA SER A 129 -0.19 19.14 11.02
C SER A 129 -1.57 19.05 10.36
N GLY A 130 -1.81 17.93 9.66
CA GLY A 130 -3.08 17.61 9.03
C GLY A 130 -3.79 16.46 9.74
N GLN A 131 -5.09 16.33 9.49
CA GLN A 131 -5.83 15.09 9.77
C GLN A 131 -5.81 14.25 8.49
N ILE A 132 -5.50 12.97 8.60
CA ILE A 132 -5.56 12.07 7.45
C ILE A 132 -7.02 11.84 7.07
N GLU A 133 -7.27 11.66 5.78
CA GLU A 133 -8.57 11.25 5.28
C GLU A 133 -8.82 9.75 5.49
N GLY A 134 -10.03 9.33 5.16
CA GLY A 134 -10.46 7.94 5.17
C GLY A 134 -10.80 7.35 6.55
N THR A 135 -10.51 8.04 7.65
CA THR A 135 -10.73 7.47 9.01
C THR A 135 -11.88 8.13 9.77
N GLY A 136 -12.09 9.44 9.60
CA GLY A 136 -13.05 10.20 10.40
C GLY A 136 -12.69 10.33 11.89
N ASP A 137 -11.54 9.84 12.34
CA ASP A 137 -11.04 10.04 13.70
C ASP A 137 -10.11 11.27 13.75
N LEU A 138 -10.48 12.25 14.58
CA LEU A 138 -9.74 13.50 14.74
C LEU A 138 -8.33 13.30 15.34
N ASN A 139 -8.03 12.12 15.88
CA ASN A 139 -6.73 11.79 16.43
C ASN A 139 -5.76 11.22 15.38
N ASP A 140 -6.24 10.84 14.20
CA ASP A 140 -5.40 10.37 13.09
C ASP A 140 -4.73 11.56 12.39
N THR A 141 -3.85 12.22 13.13
CA THR A 141 -3.10 13.38 12.66
C THR A 141 -1.70 12.99 12.20
N TYR A 142 -1.20 13.69 11.18
CA TYR A 142 0.16 13.55 10.67
C TYR A 142 0.84 14.92 10.55
N GLY A 143 2.12 14.90 10.20
CA GLY A 143 2.94 16.09 10.07
C GLY A 143 3.65 16.49 11.37
N GLY A 144 4.70 17.27 11.21
CA GLY A 144 5.52 17.78 12.31
C GLY A 144 6.79 18.46 11.78
N THR A 145 7.84 18.42 12.58
CA THR A 145 9.10 19.11 12.29
C THR A 145 10.31 18.17 12.19
N ASP A 146 10.11 16.86 12.28
CA ASP A 146 11.19 15.87 12.28
C ASP A 146 11.31 15.17 10.92
N PRO A 147 12.14 15.67 10.00
CA PRO A 147 12.31 15.04 8.68
C PRO A 147 12.95 13.65 8.75
N ASN A 148 13.46 13.21 9.90
CA ASN A 148 14.05 11.89 10.08
C ASN A 148 13.22 11.00 11.01
N ASP A 149 11.94 11.35 11.24
CA ASP A 149 10.99 10.50 11.95
C ASP A 149 11.00 9.06 11.40
N ASN A 150 10.68 8.10 12.26
CA ASN A 150 10.77 6.68 11.96
C ASN A 150 9.53 5.93 12.44
N SER A 151 8.69 5.57 11.46
CA SER A 151 7.45 4.80 11.62
C SER A 151 7.66 3.28 11.52
N GLY A 152 8.92 2.82 11.40
CA GLY A 152 9.31 1.42 11.37
C GLY A 152 9.90 0.95 10.04
N THR A 153 9.67 -0.32 9.69
CA THR A 153 10.17 -0.97 8.49
C THR A 153 9.09 -1.85 7.87
N LEU A 154 8.76 -1.58 6.61
CA LEU A 154 7.93 -2.45 5.77
C LEU A 154 8.83 -2.99 4.66
N LYS A 155 8.97 -4.31 4.59
CA LYS A 155 9.78 -4.96 3.57
C LYS A 155 9.23 -6.31 3.13
N TYR A 156 9.18 -6.57 1.82
CA TYR A 156 8.55 -7.77 1.23
C TYR A 156 7.11 -7.96 1.71
N VAL A 157 6.27 -6.95 1.43
CA VAL A 157 4.85 -6.93 1.81
C VAL A 157 3.98 -6.86 0.55
N ARG A 158 2.92 -7.67 0.53
CA ARG A 158 1.85 -7.61 -0.48
C ARG A 158 0.58 -7.10 0.18
N ILE A 159 -0.03 -6.08 -0.39
CA ILE A 159 -1.28 -5.45 0.04
C ILE A 159 -2.26 -5.64 -1.11
N GLU A 160 -3.32 -6.42 -0.90
CA GLU A 160 -4.19 -6.89 -1.98
C GLU A 160 -5.64 -6.57 -1.69
N PHE A 161 -6.30 -6.00 -2.68
CA PHE A 161 -7.69 -5.51 -2.59
C PHE A 161 -7.93 -4.45 -1.50
N PRO A 162 -6.99 -3.52 -1.20
CA PRO A 162 -7.26 -2.38 -0.31
C PRO A 162 -8.08 -1.31 -1.07
N GLY A 163 -8.20 -0.08 -0.56
CA GLY A 163 -8.81 1.02 -1.31
C GLY A 163 -10.29 1.24 -0.99
N VAL A 164 -10.68 1.34 0.29
CA VAL A 164 -12.11 1.42 0.65
C VAL A 164 -12.63 2.85 0.67
N ALA A 165 -13.79 3.08 0.05
CA ALA A 165 -14.46 4.36 0.18
C ALA A 165 -15.00 4.58 1.61
N PHE A 166 -14.45 5.57 2.33
CA PHE A 166 -14.92 5.92 3.67
C PHE A 166 -16.19 6.75 3.61
N ALA A 167 -16.17 7.80 2.79
CA ALA A 167 -17.31 8.59 2.35
C ALA A 167 -17.11 8.96 0.87
N LYS A 168 -18.01 9.78 0.32
CA LYS A 168 -17.85 10.26 -1.06
C LYS A 168 -16.66 11.24 -1.12
N ASP A 169 -15.72 11.04 -2.03
CA ASP A 169 -14.54 11.88 -2.20
C ASP A 169 -13.69 11.93 -0.91
N ASN A 170 -13.68 10.81 -0.17
CA ASN A 170 -12.92 10.61 1.06
C ASN A 170 -12.71 9.09 1.25
N GLU A 171 -11.58 8.60 0.78
CA GLU A 171 -11.29 7.19 0.64
C GLU A 171 -10.00 6.81 1.41
N ILE A 172 -9.75 5.51 1.62
CA ILE A 172 -8.49 5.00 2.18
C ILE A 172 -7.73 4.29 1.06
N ASN A 173 -6.47 4.65 0.85
CA ASN A 173 -5.61 4.10 -0.20
C ASN A 173 -4.99 2.74 0.15
N GLY A 174 -4.24 2.18 -0.80
CA GLY A 174 -3.51 0.93 -0.58
C GLY A 174 -2.44 1.03 0.51
N LEU A 175 -1.45 1.89 0.30
CA LEU A 175 -0.46 2.27 1.31
C LEU A 175 -0.33 3.80 1.37
N THR A 176 -0.86 4.36 2.44
CA THR A 176 -0.90 5.81 2.70
C THR A 176 0.27 6.24 3.59
N PHE A 177 0.92 7.34 3.21
CA PHE A 177 2.01 7.97 3.96
C PHE A 177 1.64 9.40 4.36
N GLY A 178 1.15 9.60 5.58
CA GLY A 178 0.97 10.93 6.15
C GLY A 178 2.24 11.41 6.84
N GLY A 179 2.96 12.35 6.26
CA GLY A 179 4.11 13.01 6.92
C GLY A 179 5.18 12.04 7.43
N VAL A 180 5.46 10.96 6.67
CA VAL A 180 6.41 9.91 7.09
C VAL A 180 7.85 10.36 6.86
N GLY A 181 8.71 10.16 7.87
CA GLY A 181 10.11 10.62 7.85
C GLY A 181 11.10 9.70 7.15
N ALA A 182 12.28 10.24 6.86
CA ALA A 182 13.36 9.56 6.16
C ALA A 182 14.03 8.44 6.99
N GLY A 183 13.71 8.33 8.28
CA GLY A 183 14.16 7.23 9.14
C GLY A 183 13.37 5.92 8.90
N THR A 184 12.20 6.00 8.28
CA THR A 184 11.36 4.84 7.93
C THR A 184 11.93 4.10 6.72
N THR A 185 11.89 2.77 6.74
CA THR A 185 12.31 1.92 5.62
C THR A 185 11.11 1.32 4.89
N ILE A 186 10.98 1.60 3.60
CA ILE A 186 9.94 1.06 2.71
C ILE A 186 10.63 0.45 1.49
N ASP A 187 10.58 -0.87 1.35
CA ASP A 187 11.34 -1.60 0.31
C ASP A 187 10.63 -2.89 -0.12
N TYR A 188 10.51 -3.18 -1.42
CA TYR A 188 9.82 -4.38 -1.92
C TYR A 188 8.36 -4.48 -1.44
N ILE A 189 7.55 -3.52 -1.86
CA ILE A 189 6.11 -3.48 -1.56
C ILE A 189 5.33 -3.64 -2.86
N GLN A 190 4.32 -4.50 -2.84
CA GLN A 190 3.33 -4.58 -3.90
C GLN A 190 1.96 -4.20 -3.34
N VAL A 191 1.29 -3.26 -4.00
CA VAL A 191 -0.13 -2.99 -3.82
C VAL A 191 -0.84 -3.46 -5.09
N ALA A 192 -1.83 -4.33 -4.95
CA ALA A 192 -2.57 -4.89 -6.06
C ALA A 192 -4.08 -4.76 -5.88
N TYR A 193 -4.78 -4.45 -6.96
CA TYR A 193 -6.24 -4.34 -7.01
C TYR A 193 -6.81 -3.35 -6.00
N SER A 194 -6.11 -2.24 -5.78
CA SER A 194 -6.58 -1.14 -4.92
C SER A 194 -7.86 -0.55 -5.51
N GLY A 195 -8.86 -0.27 -4.66
CA GLY A 195 -10.08 0.46 -4.99
C GLY A 195 -9.92 1.97 -5.02
N ASP A 196 -8.71 2.43 -4.75
CA ASP A 196 -8.27 3.83 -4.73
C ASP A 196 -6.78 3.85 -5.10
N ASP A 197 -6.04 4.92 -4.81
CA ASP A 197 -4.62 5.00 -5.10
C ASP A 197 -3.84 3.83 -4.52
N SER A 198 -2.89 3.31 -5.30
CA SER A 198 -2.06 2.20 -4.82
C SER A 198 -1.08 2.68 -3.74
N PHE A 199 -0.45 3.82 -3.96
CA PHE A 199 0.43 4.48 -2.99
C PHE A 199 0.18 5.97 -3.01
N GLU A 200 0.01 6.56 -1.84
CA GLU A 200 -0.19 8.01 -1.74
C GLU A 200 0.63 8.62 -0.60
N TRP A 201 1.33 9.72 -0.92
CA TRP A 201 2.15 10.47 0.02
C TRP A 201 1.58 11.85 0.32
N PHE A 202 0.96 11.98 1.48
CA PHE A 202 0.56 13.24 2.10
C PHE A 202 1.74 13.88 2.83
N GLY A 203 2.62 14.54 2.07
CA GLY A 203 3.81 15.18 2.62
C GLY A 203 4.88 14.23 3.17
N GLY A 204 5.87 14.76 3.88
CA GLY A 204 6.96 13.97 4.47
C GLY A 204 8.20 13.80 3.57
N THR A 205 9.12 12.94 4.02
CA THR A 205 10.49 12.82 3.49
C THR A 205 10.96 11.38 3.31
N VAL A 206 10.09 10.40 3.56
CA VAL A 206 10.41 8.97 3.41
C VAL A 206 10.93 8.65 2.01
N ASN A 207 11.95 7.81 1.95
CA ASN A 207 12.45 7.27 0.69
C ASN A 207 11.94 5.84 0.53
N CYS A 208 11.51 5.48 -0.67
CA CYS A 208 10.97 4.16 -0.97
C CYS A 208 11.69 3.52 -2.15
N LYS A 209 11.83 2.19 -2.10
CA LYS A 209 12.42 1.41 -3.20
C LYS A 209 11.60 0.18 -3.54
N HIS A 210 11.67 -0.25 -4.81
CA HIS A 210 11.02 -1.48 -5.29
C HIS A 210 9.52 -1.51 -4.95
N LEU A 211 8.76 -0.61 -5.57
CA LEU A 211 7.31 -0.55 -5.41
C LEU A 211 6.62 -1.05 -6.67
N ILE A 212 5.55 -1.82 -6.48
CA ILE A 212 4.69 -2.30 -7.56
C ILE A 212 3.26 -1.87 -7.27
N ALA A 213 2.68 -1.07 -8.16
CA ALA A 213 1.25 -0.82 -8.26
C ALA A 213 0.70 -1.71 -9.37
N TYR A 214 -0.27 -2.57 -9.07
CA TYR A 214 -0.79 -3.56 -10.01
C TYR A 214 -2.31 -3.53 -10.07
N ALA A 215 -2.86 -3.11 -11.21
CA ALA A 215 -4.29 -3.15 -11.52
C ALA A 215 -5.18 -2.48 -10.45
N GLY A 216 -4.74 -1.37 -9.88
CA GLY A 216 -5.59 -0.50 -9.07
C GLY A 216 -6.63 0.22 -9.93
N THR A 217 -7.67 0.77 -9.30
CA THR A 217 -8.70 1.57 -9.98
C THR A 217 -8.18 2.98 -10.22
N ASP A 218 -7.68 3.67 -9.19
CA ASP A 218 -7.26 5.06 -9.29
C ASP A 218 -5.76 5.20 -9.63
N ASP A 219 -5.02 6.14 -9.05
CA ASP A 219 -3.65 6.43 -9.46
C ASP A 219 -2.65 5.37 -8.95
N ASP A 220 -1.62 5.07 -9.76
CA ASP A 220 -0.58 4.13 -9.31
C ASP A 220 0.27 4.72 -8.17
N PHE A 221 0.58 6.02 -8.27
CA PHE A 221 1.40 6.75 -7.29
C PHE A 221 0.99 8.24 -7.24
N ASP A 222 0.43 8.69 -6.11
CA ASP A 222 0.08 10.11 -5.88
C ASP A 222 0.95 10.74 -4.79
N THR A 223 1.34 12.00 -4.99
CA THR A 223 2.14 12.77 -4.05
C THR A 223 1.61 14.19 -3.91
N ASP A 224 1.40 14.60 -2.66
CA ASP A 224 0.99 15.95 -2.36
C ASP A 224 1.50 16.44 -1.00
N PHE A 225 0.88 17.51 -0.50
CA PHE A 225 1.12 18.19 0.77
C PHE A 225 2.59 18.39 1.18
N GLY A 226 3.46 18.64 0.20
CA GLY A 226 4.84 19.00 0.42
C GLY A 226 5.80 17.81 0.44
N PHE A 227 5.45 16.66 -0.12
CA PHE A 227 6.30 15.47 -0.10
C PHE A 227 7.65 15.72 -0.82
N GLN A 228 8.76 15.33 -0.18
CA GLN A 228 10.13 15.59 -0.68
C GLN A 228 11.01 14.34 -0.76
N GLY A 229 10.41 13.15 -0.66
CA GLY A 229 11.14 11.88 -0.67
C GLY A 229 11.75 11.51 -2.02
N LYS A 230 12.56 10.46 -2.00
CA LYS A 230 13.13 9.82 -3.20
C LYS A 230 12.51 8.45 -3.41
N LEU A 231 12.03 8.22 -4.63
CA LEU A 231 11.31 7.02 -5.03
C LEU A 231 12.09 6.35 -6.16
N GLN A 232 12.54 5.10 -5.95
CA GLN A 232 13.39 4.40 -6.92
C GLN A 232 12.97 2.95 -7.19
N PHE A 233 12.99 2.52 -8.47
CA PHE A 233 12.53 1.20 -8.91
C PHE A 233 11.03 1.02 -8.69
N LEU A 234 10.23 1.77 -9.44
CA LEU A 234 8.77 1.71 -9.38
C LEU A 234 8.24 1.03 -10.64
N LEU A 235 7.20 0.23 -10.48
CA LEU A 235 6.46 -0.40 -11.57
C LEU A 235 4.97 -0.15 -11.38
N GLY A 236 4.32 0.47 -12.35
CA GLY A 236 2.86 0.54 -12.47
C GLY A 236 2.41 -0.33 -13.65
N VAL A 237 1.40 -1.18 -13.45
CA VAL A 237 0.81 -2.01 -14.51
C VAL A 237 -0.71 -1.92 -14.43
N ARG A 238 -1.32 -1.45 -15.52
CA ARG A 238 -2.76 -1.18 -15.60
C ARG A 238 -3.53 -2.33 -16.23
N ASP A 239 -4.70 -2.60 -15.68
CA ASP A 239 -5.71 -3.42 -16.35
C ASP A 239 -6.54 -2.51 -17.28
N PRO A 240 -6.70 -2.84 -18.58
CA PRO A 240 -7.41 -2.01 -19.53
C PRO A 240 -8.85 -1.65 -19.15
N LEU A 241 -9.52 -2.47 -18.33
CA LEU A 241 -10.95 -2.36 -18.02
C LEU A 241 -11.24 -1.99 -16.56
N VAL A 242 -10.20 -1.78 -15.75
CA VAL A 242 -10.32 -1.37 -14.34
C VAL A 242 -9.82 0.06 -14.23
N ALA A 243 -10.72 1.00 -13.94
CA ALA A 243 -10.41 2.41 -13.76
C ALA A 243 -11.38 3.01 -12.73
N ASP A 244 -10.96 4.08 -12.07
CA ASP A 244 -11.81 4.82 -11.15
C ASP A 244 -12.92 5.56 -11.90
N GLN A 245 -14.15 5.23 -11.52
CA GLN A 245 -15.36 5.76 -12.13
C GLN A 245 -15.77 7.11 -11.52
N ALA A 246 -15.27 7.45 -10.33
CA ALA A 246 -15.55 8.73 -9.67
C ALA A 246 -14.69 9.88 -10.23
N GLY A 247 -13.46 9.58 -10.61
CA GLY A 247 -12.41 10.50 -11.01
C GLY A 247 -11.73 10.09 -12.33
N THR A 248 -10.40 10.08 -12.31
CA THR A 248 -9.53 9.84 -13.47
C THR A 248 -8.35 8.98 -13.06
N SER A 249 -8.06 7.94 -13.83
CA SER A 249 -6.96 7.02 -13.51
C SER A 249 -5.69 7.37 -14.27
N ASN A 250 -4.61 7.55 -13.53
CA ASN A 250 -3.31 8.01 -13.99
C ASN A 250 -2.18 7.11 -13.48
N GLY A 251 -1.03 7.25 -14.13
CA GLY A 251 0.17 6.53 -13.72
C GLY A 251 0.94 7.23 -12.61
N PHE A 252 0.90 8.55 -12.59
CA PHE A 252 1.32 9.37 -11.46
C PHE A 252 0.38 10.55 -11.35
N GLU A 253 0.05 10.95 -10.13
CA GLU A 253 -0.48 12.28 -9.83
C GLU A 253 0.49 12.99 -8.87
N SER A 254 0.61 14.31 -9.05
CA SER A 254 1.42 15.11 -8.15
C SER A 254 0.98 16.56 -8.12
N ASP A 255 0.50 16.97 -6.95
CA ASP A 255 0.07 18.32 -6.64
C ASP A 255 0.88 18.89 -5.46
N ASN A 256 0.94 20.21 -5.31
CA ASN A 256 1.41 20.77 -4.04
C ASN A 256 0.35 20.67 -2.94
N ASP A 257 -0.88 20.97 -3.35
CA ASP A 257 -2.14 20.88 -2.63
C ASP A 257 -3.27 21.14 -3.64
N GLY A 258 -4.53 20.86 -3.26
CA GLY A 258 -5.68 21.04 -4.15
C GLY A 258 -5.92 22.47 -4.68
N THR A 259 -5.30 23.49 -4.07
CA THR A 259 -5.39 24.90 -4.53
C THR A 259 -4.20 25.34 -5.40
N GLY A 260 -3.15 24.51 -5.47
CA GLY A 260 -1.89 24.87 -6.12
C GLY A 260 -1.13 25.99 -5.44
N SER A 261 -1.21 26.07 -4.11
CA SER A 261 -0.53 27.10 -3.34
C SER A 261 1.00 27.05 -3.50
N LEU A 262 1.69 28.06 -2.99
CA LEU A 262 3.15 28.11 -2.95
C LEU A 262 3.70 27.78 -1.55
N ASN A 263 2.91 27.13 -0.71
CA ASN A 263 3.31 26.75 0.65
C ASN A 263 4.58 25.89 0.63
N SER A 264 5.40 26.05 1.68
CA SER A 264 6.63 25.28 1.86
C SER A 264 6.44 24.23 2.97
N PRO A 265 7.06 23.04 2.86
CA PRO A 265 7.82 22.55 1.71
C PRO A 265 6.96 22.39 0.45
N ARG A 266 7.54 22.62 -0.73
CA ARG A 266 6.86 22.32 -2.00
C ARG A 266 6.92 20.82 -2.26
N THR A 267 5.83 20.21 -2.74
CA THR A 267 5.85 18.83 -3.22
C THR A 267 6.89 18.73 -4.33
N SER A 268 7.99 18.05 -4.06
CA SER A 268 9.16 17.96 -4.94
C SER A 268 9.83 16.59 -4.83
N PRO A 269 9.08 15.49 -5.07
CA PRO A 269 9.64 14.16 -5.07
C PRO A 269 10.70 14.00 -6.15
N THR A 270 11.62 13.06 -5.91
CA THR A 270 12.58 12.60 -6.91
C THR A 270 12.24 11.18 -7.33
N TRP A 271 11.87 11.03 -8.60
CA TRP A 271 11.51 9.75 -9.23
C TRP A 271 12.68 9.24 -10.06
N TRP A 272 13.07 7.98 -9.84
CA TRP A 272 14.20 7.38 -10.54
C TRP A 272 13.94 5.91 -10.89
N ASN A 273 14.24 5.47 -12.12
CA ASN A 273 13.98 4.08 -12.57
C ASN A 273 12.50 3.70 -12.42
N VAL A 274 11.60 4.39 -13.12
CA VAL A 274 10.18 4.06 -13.10
C VAL A 274 9.74 3.45 -14.43
N THR A 275 8.93 2.40 -14.38
CA THR A 275 8.26 1.83 -15.55
C THR A 275 6.75 1.87 -15.33
N LEU A 276 6.02 2.57 -16.18
CA LEU A 276 4.57 2.55 -16.20
C LEU A 276 4.08 1.89 -17.48
N ILE A 277 3.31 0.82 -17.31
CA ILE A 277 2.65 0.08 -18.39
C ILE A 277 1.16 0.40 -18.29
N GLY A 278 0.74 1.36 -19.12
CA GLY A 278 -0.65 1.79 -19.21
C GLY A 278 -1.57 0.78 -19.90
N PRO A 279 -2.88 1.06 -19.91
CA PRO A 279 -3.93 0.12 -20.34
C PRO A 279 -3.90 -0.22 -21.83
N LYS A 280 -3.20 0.58 -22.65
CA LYS A 280 -3.25 0.52 -24.11
C LYS A 280 -2.09 -0.29 -24.67
N ALA A 281 -2.22 -1.61 -24.65
CA ALA A 281 -1.19 -2.52 -25.19
C ALA A 281 -0.90 -2.29 -26.69
N THR A 282 -1.89 -1.87 -27.47
CA THR A 282 -1.77 -1.52 -28.89
C THR A 282 -2.62 -0.28 -29.22
N PRO A 283 -2.37 0.43 -30.33
CA PRO A 283 -3.20 1.56 -30.75
C PRO A 283 -4.71 1.28 -30.83
N SER A 284 -5.10 0.03 -31.07
CA SER A 284 -6.48 -0.45 -31.19
C SER A 284 -7.05 -1.09 -29.91
N SER A 285 -6.28 -1.15 -28.82
CA SER A 285 -6.77 -1.70 -27.55
C SER A 285 -7.96 -0.88 -27.04
N THR A 286 -9.05 -1.57 -26.71
CA THR A 286 -10.16 -0.98 -25.96
C THR A 286 -9.73 -0.82 -24.51
N ILE A 287 -9.93 0.38 -23.97
CA ILE A 287 -9.62 0.74 -22.59
C ILE A 287 -10.81 1.46 -21.98
N ASP A 288 -10.91 1.47 -20.66
CA ASP A 288 -11.86 2.34 -19.96
C ASP A 288 -11.56 3.82 -20.26
N SER A 289 -12.61 4.61 -20.48
CA SER A 289 -12.52 6.03 -20.79
C SER A 289 -12.00 6.91 -19.66
N LYS A 290 -11.94 6.40 -18.42
CA LYS A 290 -11.43 7.13 -17.26
C LYS A 290 -9.92 7.16 -17.15
N TYR A 291 -9.23 6.34 -17.93
CA TYR A 291 -7.79 6.48 -18.11
C TYR A 291 -7.44 7.78 -18.80
N THR A 292 -6.59 8.60 -18.17
CA THR A 292 -6.30 9.95 -18.67
C THR A 292 -4.82 10.21 -18.93
N TYR A 293 -3.95 10.13 -17.92
CA TYR A 293 -2.55 10.54 -18.08
C TYR A 293 -1.55 9.50 -17.57
N GLY A 294 -0.45 9.29 -18.31
CA GLY A 294 0.70 8.58 -17.74
C GLY A 294 1.40 9.37 -16.63
N MET A 295 1.34 10.70 -16.68
CA MET A 295 1.82 11.62 -15.65
C MET A 295 0.89 12.83 -15.55
N HIS A 296 0.28 13.04 -14.40
CA HIS A 296 -0.59 14.15 -14.08
C HIS A 296 0.08 15.09 -13.07
N LEU A 297 0.99 15.94 -13.55
CA LEU A 297 1.80 16.82 -12.71
C LEU A 297 1.21 18.23 -12.73
N ARG A 298 0.70 18.72 -11.59
CA ARG A 298 -0.01 20.01 -11.56
C ARG A 298 0.22 20.78 -10.26
N ARG A 299 -0.58 21.84 -10.10
CA ARG A 299 -0.82 22.58 -8.86
C ARG A 299 0.45 22.83 -8.08
N SER A 300 1.44 23.47 -8.71
CA SER A 300 2.66 23.89 -8.02
C SER A 300 3.57 22.73 -7.55
N SER A 301 3.43 21.50 -8.01
CA SER A 301 4.42 20.45 -7.76
C SER A 301 5.74 20.71 -8.53
N GLN A 302 6.87 20.25 -7.98
CA GLN A 302 8.24 20.48 -8.48
C GLN A 302 8.98 19.15 -8.63
N ASN A 303 8.40 18.26 -9.42
CA ASN A 303 8.86 16.90 -9.65
C ASN A 303 10.24 16.85 -10.32
N LYS A 304 11.09 15.91 -9.88
CA LYS A 304 12.37 15.58 -10.52
C LYS A 304 12.28 14.16 -11.05
N ILE A 305 12.22 13.98 -12.36
CA ILE A 305 11.96 12.67 -12.99
C ILE A 305 13.15 12.27 -13.85
N SER A 306 13.63 11.03 -13.71
CA SER A 306 14.79 10.54 -14.44
C SER A 306 14.77 9.02 -14.62
N ASN A 307 15.27 8.56 -15.78
CA ASN A 307 15.23 7.15 -16.19
C ASN A 307 13.84 6.51 -16.04
N THR A 308 12.85 7.12 -16.70
CA THR A 308 11.45 6.71 -16.62
C THR A 308 10.94 6.28 -17.98
N LEU A 309 10.29 5.12 -18.04
CA LEU A 309 9.60 4.57 -19.20
C LEU A 309 8.09 4.63 -18.95
N ILE A 310 7.36 5.31 -19.83
CA ILE A 310 5.89 5.40 -19.78
C ILE A 310 5.38 4.95 -21.14
N VAL A 311 4.62 3.87 -21.16
CA VAL A 311 4.12 3.24 -22.39
C VAL A 311 2.67 2.85 -22.23
N GLY A 312 1.91 2.85 -23.34
CA GLY A 312 0.53 2.36 -23.33
C GLY A 312 -0.48 3.27 -22.62
N TRP A 313 -0.24 4.57 -22.54
CA TRP A 313 -1.21 5.55 -22.02
C TRP A 313 -1.94 6.27 -23.17
N PRO A 314 -3.19 6.76 -22.95
CA PRO A 314 -3.97 7.53 -23.93
C PRO A 314 -3.30 8.81 -24.44
#